data_AF-A0A0G0QUX0-F1
#
_entry.id   AF-A0A0G0QUX0-F1
#
_cell.length_a   1.000
_cell.length_b   1.000
_cell.length_c   1.000
_cell.angle_alpha   90.00
_cell.angle_beta   90.00
_cell.angle_gamma   90.00
#
_symmetry.space_group_name_H-M   'P 1'
#
loop_
_entity.id
_entity.type
_entity.pdbx_description
1 polymer ?
#
loop_
_entity_poly.entity_id
_entity_poly.type
_entity_poly.pdbx_seq_one_letter_code
_entity_poly.pdbx_strand_id
1 'polypeptide(L)'
;MEQNTINNQESITNPEGYERMRFLLTEVGLDIAKIRPDIVSRLILLAELTKTVEDEHNAIHLARAVFAWYENNRPEERWTEREQKTVIIGTTFSDVGKTGPRVANFEQQKMIATIYSIDSKDWGGGEDKLSVAKYLEKYFPDDHTERVGVYVSMGLDPEMVMRKFWDMHAEWTLQIISGDGVPAEAVVAAASHHFIQGINPEGIIAADGRFTKYFGENLSFDRPEKLICVLDVYDAFRRRGHMTHEQAIVALRKKIDSSTSFSGDKGFHELIDAVDFTNRQ
;
A
#
# COMPACT_ATOMS: atom_id res chain seq x y z
N MET A 1 -14.31 -14.80 33.41
CA MET A 1 -13.34 -15.62 32.64
C MET A 1 -14.16 -16.60 31.83
N GLU A 2 -14.73 -16.12 30.74
CA GLU A 2 -15.44 -16.94 29.76
C GLU A 2 -14.64 -16.86 28.46
N GLN A 3 -14.37 -18.03 27.90
CA GLN A 3 -13.53 -18.26 26.75
C GLN A 3 -14.19 -17.63 25.51
N ASN A 4 -13.68 -16.48 25.08
CA ASN A 4 -13.88 -16.00 23.71
C ASN A 4 -12.98 -16.81 22.77
N THR A 5 -13.36 -18.07 22.58
CA THR A 5 -12.89 -18.91 21.47
C THR A 5 -13.73 -18.54 20.24
N ILE A 6 -13.60 -17.29 19.78
CA ILE A 6 -14.24 -16.87 18.53
C ILE A 6 -13.36 -17.40 17.39
N ASN A 7 -13.84 -18.50 16.79
CA ASN A 7 -13.59 -18.96 15.42
C ASN A 7 -12.17 -18.80 14.86
N ASN A 8 -11.29 -19.71 15.28
CA ASN A 8 -10.03 -20.01 14.61
C ASN A 8 -10.21 -20.97 13.40
N GLN A 9 -11.45 -21.23 12.96
CA GLN A 9 -11.78 -22.29 11.99
C GLN A 9 -12.29 -21.79 10.63
N GLU A 10 -12.61 -20.51 10.46
CA GLU A 10 -13.03 -19.97 9.15
C GLU A 10 -11.86 -19.35 8.35
N SER A 11 -10.67 -19.21 8.94
CA SER A 11 -9.52 -18.52 8.32
C SER A 11 -8.61 -19.42 7.46
N ILE A 12 -9.00 -20.68 7.19
CA ILE A 12 -8.28 -21.56 6.25
C ILE A 12 -9.27 -22.15 5.25
N THR A 13 -9.97 -21.29 4.52
CA THR A 13 -10.73 -21.68 3.32
C THR A 13 -9.84 -21.87 2.10
N ASN A 14 -8.57 -21.46 2.17
CA ASN A 14 -7.56 -21.67 1.12
C ASN A 14 -6.18 -22.08 1.69
N PRO A 15 -5.91 -23.39 1.86
CA PRO A 15 -4.61 -23.89 2.32
C PRO A 15 -3.43 -23.50 1.43
N GLU A 16 -3.61 -23.49 0.11
CA GLU A 16 -2.56 -23.12 -0.84
C GLU A 16 -2.20 -21.64 -0.74
N GLY A 17 -3.22 -20.78 -0.63
CA GLY A 17 -3.06 -19.35 -0.39
C GLY A 17 -2.32 -19.07 0.92
N TYR A 18 -2.66 -19.79 1.98
CA TYR A 18 -1.98 -19.69 3.27
C TYR A 18 -0.50 -20.08 3.17
N GLU A 19 -0.17 -21.20 2.55
CA GLU A 19 1.21 -21.64 2.38
C GLU A 19 2.03 -20.67 1.51
N ARG A 20 1.42 -20.11 0.47
CA ARG A 20 2.04 -19.05 -0.34
C ARG A 20 2.34 -17.81 0.51
N MET A 21 1.39 -17.34 1.32
CA MET A 21 1.62 -16.18 2.20
C MET A 21 2.64 -16.49 3.28
N ARG A 22 2.66 -17.71 3.83
CA ARG A 22 3.68 -18.14 4.79
C ARG A 22 5.07 -18.04 4.20
N PHE A 23 5.25 -18.51 2.96
CA PHE A 23 6.52 -18.40 2.25
C PHE A 23 6.94 -16.92 2.08
N LEU A 24 6.07 -16.09 1.49
CA LEU A 24 6.37 -14.67 1.23
C LEU A 24 6.68 -13.88 2.51
N LEU A 25 5.91 -14.08 3.58
CA LEU A 25 6.13 -13.42 4.85
C LEU A 25 7.44 -13.87 5.50
N THR A 26 7.80 -15.17 5.38
CA THR A 26 9.08 -15.68 5.87
C THR A 26 10.26 -15.07 5.10
N GLU A 27 10.14 -14.88 3.79
CA GLU A 27 11.18 -14.23 2.96
C GLU A 27 11.48 -12.80 3.37
N VAL A 28 10.51 -12.09 3.96
CA VAL A 28 10.69 -10.72 4.50
C VAL A 28 11.00 -10.71 6.00
N GLY A 29 11.25 -11.87 6.60
CA GLY A 29 11.64 -12.01 8.00
C GLY A 29 10.49 -11.96 9.00
N LEU A 30 9.25 -12.21 8.56
CA LEU A 30 8.07 -12.28 9.41
C LEU A 30 7.63 -13.72 9.68
N ASP A 31 7.17 -13.94 10.90
CA ASP A 31 6.53 -15.19 11.31
C ASP A 31 5.03 -15.04 11.17
N ILE A 32 4.43 -15.75 10.20
CA ILE A 32 2.99 -15.71 9.94
C ILE A 32 2.16 -16.04 11.19
N ALA A 33 2.68 -16.88 12.09
CA ALA A 33 1.98 -17.27 13.32
C ALA A 33 1.89 -16.12 14.35
N LYS A 34 2.69 -15.06 14.17
CA LYS A 34 2.65 -13.85 15.00
C LYS A 34 1.80 -12.73 14.41
N ILE A 35 1.37 -12.88 13.16
CA ILE A 35 0.50 -11.91 12.47
C ILE A 35 -0.94 -12.31 12.73
N ARG A 36 -1.81 -11.31 12.95
CA ARG A 36 -3.24 -11.56 13.16
C ARG A 36 -3.84 -12.30 11.94
N PRO A 37 -4.63 -13.38 12.15
CA PRO A 37 -5.14 -14.18 11.04
C PRO A 37 -5.97 -13.41 10.00
N ASP A 38 -6.70 -12.37 10.39
CA ASP A 38 -7.49 -11.56 9.45
C ASP A 38 -6.61 -10.79 8.45
N ILE A 39 -5.42 -10.32 8.86
CA ILE A 39 -4.45 -9.65 7.99
C ILE A 39 -3.96 -10.65 6.95
N VAL A 40 -3.63 -11.86 7.38
CA VAL A 40 -3.21 -12.95 6.49
C VAL A 40 -4.33 -13.27 5.50
N SER A 41 -5.57 -13.42 5.97
CA SER A 41 -6.73 -13.67 5.09
C SER A 41 -6.93 -12.54 4.06
N ARG A 42 -6.70 -11.28 4.44
CA ARG A 42 -6.76 -10.14 3.51
C ARG A 42 -5.65 -10.16 2.46
N LEU A 43 -4.42 -10.52 2.84
CA LEU A 43 -3.33 -10.71 1.88
C LEU A 43 -3.63 -11.85 0.89
N ILE A 44 -4.17 -12.97 1.39
CA ILE A 44 -4.62 -14.08 0.54
C ILE A 44 -5.69 -13.60 -0.45
N LEU A 45 -6.71 -12.89 0.04
CA LEU A 45 -7.78 -12.33 -0.80
C LEU A 45 -7.25 -11.39 -1.89
N LEU A 46 -6.29 -10.52 -1.54
CA LEU A 46 -5.64 -9.65 -2.52
C LEU A 46 -4.84 -10.44 -3.56
N ALA A 47 -4.14 -11.48 -3.13
CA ALA A 47 -3.36 -12.34 -4.01
C ALA A 47 -4.24 -13.14 -4.99
N GLU A 48 -5.50 -13.41 -4.63
CA GLU A 48 -6.48 -14.10 -5.46
C GLU A 48 -7.19 -13.17 -6.45
N LEU A 49 -7.57 -11.97 -6.00
CA LEU A 49 -8.45 -11.08 -6.76
C LEU A 49 -7.70 -9.98 -7.53
N THR A 50 -6.48 -9.64 -7.13
CA THR A 50 -5.75 -8.48 -7.65
C THR A 50 -4.31 -8.83 -8.00
N LYS A 51 -3.60 -7.88 -8.61
CA LYS A 51 -2.15 -7.95 -8.81
C LYS A 51 -1.34 -7.40 -7.64
N THR A 52 -1.99 -6.89 -6.58
CA THR A 52 -1.32 -6.18 -5.50
C THR A 52 -0.14 -6.95 -4.92
N VAL A 53 -0.29 -8.23 -4.58
CA VAL A 53 0.82 -8.99 -3.97
C VAL A 53 2.01 -9.17 -4.94
N GLU A 54 1.75 -9.23 -6.25
CA GLU A 54 2.80 -9.26 -7.27
C GLU A 54 3.46 -7.89 -7.43
N ASP A 55 2.67 -6.81 -7.49
CA ASP A 55 3.15 -5.43 -7.56
C ASP A 55 4.08 -5.11 -6.37
N GLU A 56 3.67 -5.47 -5.14
CA GLU A 56 4.48 -5.25 -3.94
C GLU A 56 5.75 -6.11 -3.92
N HIS A 57 5.69 -7.34 -4.44
CA HIS A 57 6.88 -8.17 -4.59
C HIS A 57 7.88 -7.56 -5.58
N ASN A 58 7.40 -6.98 -6.68
CA ASN A 58 8.24 -6.27 -7.65
C ASN A 58 8.87 -5.01 -7.04
N ALA A 59 8.09 -4.24 -6.26
CA ALA A 59 8.59 -3.07 -5.53
C ALA A 59 9.68 -3.46 -4.50
N ILE A 60 9.55 -4.61 -3.82
CA ILE A 60 10.56 -5.16 -2.92
C ILE A 60 11.87 -5.49 -3.67
N HIS A 61 11.80 -6.06 -4.86
CA HIS A 61 13.01 -6.32 -5.68
C HIS A 61 13.73 -5.02 -6.04
N LEU A 62 12.96 -3.99 -6.40
CA LEU A 62 13.53 -2.68 -6.68
C LEU A 62 14.14 -2.03 -5.44
N ALA A 63 13.48 -2.13 -4.27
CA ALA A 63 14.04 -1.67 -3.00
C ALA A 63 15.39 -2.34 -2.71
N ARG A 64 15.49 -3.67 -2.89
CA ARG A 64 16.74 -4.42 -2.71
C ARG A 64 17.84 -3.96 -3.68
N ALA A 65 17.50 -3.66 -4.93
CA ALA A 65 18.45 -3.09 -5.89
C ALA A 65 18.97 -1.72 -5.44
N VAL A 66 18.09 -0.86 -4.88
CA VAL A 66 18.49 0.42 -4.29
C VAL A 66 19.44 0.22 -3.11
N PHE A 67 19.14 -0.71 -2.20
CA PHE A 67 20.05 -1.01 -1.07
C PHE A 67 21.43 -1.46 -1.55
N ALA A 68 21.47 -2.39 -2.51
CA ALA A 68 22.71 -2.87 -3.11
C ALA A 68 23.48 -1.75 -3.82
N TRP A 69 22.80 -0.81 -4.47
CA TRP A 69 23.46 0.34 -5.09
C TRP A 69 24.15 1.22 -4.06
N TYR A 70 23.48 1.52 -2.93
CA TYR A 70 24.09 2.30 -1.84
C TYR A 70 25.29 1.57 -1.22
N GLU A 71 25.20 0.27 -0.95
CA GLU A 71 26.34 -0.51 -0.42
C GLU A 71 27.57 -0.44 -1.33
N ASN A 72 27.37 -0.44 -2.65
CA ASN A 72 28.48 -0.44 -3.62
C ASN A 72 29.01 0.95 -4.00
N ASN A 73 28.16 1.98 -3.96
CA ASN A 73 28.50 3.31 -4.52
C ASN A 73 28.57 4.41 -3.46
N ARG A 74 27.92 4.23 -2.31
CA ARG A 74 27.86 5.19 -1.19
C ARG A 74 27.82 4.47 0.18
N PRO A 75 28.85 3.70 0.53
CA PRO A 75 28.84 2.84 1.72
C PRO A 75 28.67 3.61 3.03
N GLU A 76 29.07 4.87 3.08
CA GLU A 76 28.83 5.80 4.19
C GLU A 76 27.36 6.21 4.38
N GLU A 77 26.56 6.13 3.31
CA GLU A 77 25.11 6.38 3.29
C GLU A 77 24.28 5.09 3.18
N ARG A 78 24.90 3.93 3.49
CA ARG A 78 24.25 2.62 3.37
C ARG A 78 23.01 2.53 4.27
N TRP A 79 22.05 1.75 3.81
CA TRP A 79 20.82 1.48 4.56
C TRP A 79 21.10 0.55 5.72
N THR A 80 20.72 0.95 6.92
CA THR A 80 20.77 0.07 8.10
C THR A 80 19.82 -1.10 7.95
N GLU A 81 20.09 -2.21 8.65
CA GLU A 81 19.20 -3.39 8.64
C GLU A 81 17.77 -3.02 9.06
N ARG A 82 17.62 -2.08 10.00
CA ARG A 82 16.31 -1.58 10.46
C ARG A 82 15.58 -0.87 9.33
N GLU A 83 16.22 0.08 8.64
CA GLU A 83 15.59 0.80 7.54
C GLU A 83 15.21 -0.14 6.38
N GLN A 84 16.10 -1.09 6.04
CA GLN A 84 15.79 -2.09 5.01
C GLN A 84 14.56 -2.92 5.40
N LYS A 85 14.48 -3.41 6.64
CA LYS A 85 13.30 -4.15 7.13
C LYS A 85 12.04 -3.30 7.11
N THR A 86 12.11 -2.03 7.52
CA THR A 86 10.98 -1.10 7.48
C THR A 86 10.45 -0.95 6.06
N VAL A 87 11.32 -0.77 5.06
CA VAL A 87 10.91 -0.68 3.65
C VAL A 87 10.31 -1.99 3.18
N ILE A 88 11.01 -3.12 3.32
CA ILE A 88 10.54 -4.40 2.78
C ILE A 88 9.20 -4.82 3.39
N ILE A 89 9.08 -4.72 4.71
CA ILE A 89 7.83 -5.08 5.40
C ILE A 89 6.76 -4.03 5.10
N GLY A 90 7.08 -2.74 5.11
CA GLY A 90 6.14 -1.67 4.79
C GLY A 90 5.52 -1.84 3.39
N THR A 91 6.34 -2.13 2.38
CA THR A 91 5.90 -2.44 1.01
C THR A 91 5.02 -3.70 0.96
N THR A 92 5.33 -4.73 1.76
CA THR A 92 4.47 -5.94 1.80
C THR A 92 3.01 -5.63 2.20
N PHE A 93 2.80 -4.59 3.01
CA PHE A 93 1.48 -4.26 3.57
C PHE A 93 0.87 -2.94 3.05
N SER A 94 1.55 -2.14 2.21
CA SER A 94 1.09 -0.80 1.80
C SER A 94 -0.34 -0.81 1.27
N ASP A 95 -0.66 -1.83 0.48
CA ASP A 95 -1.94 -1.99 -0.18
C ASP A 95 -2.95 -2.91 0.52
N VAL A 96 -2.68 -3.40 1.75
CA VAL A 96 -3.62 -4.32 2.44
C VAL A 96 -5.00 -3.70 2.65
N GLY A 97 -5.07 -2.38 2.75
CA GLY A 97 -6.29 -1.58 2.80
C GLY A 97 -7.20 -1.73 1.57
N LYS A 98 -6.71 -2.25 0.43
CA LYS A 98 -7.54 -2.56 -0.75
C LYS A 98 -8.56 -3.68 -0.50
N THR A 99 -8.63 -4.18 0.73
CA THR A 99 -9.70 -5.06 1.24
C THR A 99 -10.76 -4.33 2.07
N GLY A 100 -10.73 -3.00 2.12
CA GLY A 100 -11.75 -2.20 2.82
C GLY A 100 -11.52 -2.05 4.32
N PRO A 101 -12.48 -1.43 5.05
CA PRO A 101 -12.35 -1.11 6.47
C PRO A 101 -11.96 -2.31 7.35
N ARG A 102 -11.27 -2.06 8.47
CA ARG A 102 -10.86 -3.12 9.42
C ARG A 102 -12.01 -4.02 9.87
N VAL A 103 -13.19 -3.43 10.09
CA VAL A 103 -14.40 -4.12 10.57
C VAL A 103 -15.22 -4.82 9.46
N ALA A 104 -14.79 -4.72 8.20
CA ALA A 104 -15.49 -5.34 7.08
C ALA A 104 -15.49 -6.87 7.21
N ASN A 105 -16.66 -7.49 6.99
CA ASN A 105 -16.78 -8.95 6.88
C ASN A 105 -16.22 -9.46 5.53
N PHE A 106 -16.14 -10.78 5.34
CA PHE A 106 -15.52 -11.37 4.15
C PHE A 106 -16.17 -10.91 2.82
N GLU A 107 -17.51 -10.87 2.74
CA GLU A 107 -18.21 -10.43 1.53
C GLU A 107 -17.94 -8.95 1.21
N GLN A 108 -17.90 -8.10 2.24
CA GLN A 108 -17.53 -6.70 2.12
C GLN A 108 -16.07 -6.55 1.64
N GLN A 109 -15.14 -7.30 2.22
CA GLN A 109 -13.73 -7.29 1.81
C GLN A 109 -13.57 -7.71 0.35
N LYS A 110 -14.25 -8.78 -0.05
CA LYS A 110 -14.23 -9.30 -1.41
C LYS A 110 -14.78 -8.29 -2.41
N MET A 111 -15.88 -7.62 -2.09
CA MET A 111 -16.44 -6.57 -2.94
C MET A 111 -15.45 -5.42 -3.11
N ILE A 112 -14.85 -4.90 -2.03
CA ILE A 112 -13.86 -3.81 -2.12
C ILE A 112 -12.64 -4.23 -2.94
N ALA A 113 -12.09 -5.43 -2.68
CA ALA A 113 -10.96 -5.97 -3.46
C ALA A 113 -11.31 -6.12 -4.95
N THR A 114 -12.55 -6.48 -5.28
CA THR A 114 -13.04 -6.56 -6.67
C THR A 114 -13.14 -5.18 -7.33
N ILE A 115 -13.45 -4.12 -6.57
CA ILE A 115 -13.40 -2.75 -7.13
C ILE A 115 -11.94 -2.37 -7.44
N TYR A 116 -11.00 -2.69 -6.55
CA TYR A 116 -9.56 -2.44 -6.77
C TYR A 116 -8.92 -3.36 -7.82
N SER A 117 -9.52 -4.51 -8.15
CA SER A 117 -9.01 -5.39 -9.22
C SER A 117 -9.24 -4.82 -10.62
N ILE A 118 -10.11 -3.82 -10.76
CA ILE A 118 -10.35 -3.18 -12.05
C ILE A 118 -9.16 -2.31 -12.42
N ASP A 119 -8.28 -2.88 -13.24
CA ASP A 119 -7.18 -2.18 -13.88
C ASP A 119 -7.75 -1.40 -15.08
N SER A 120 -8.39 -0.26 -14.83
CA SER A 120 -8.89 0.59 -15.91
C SER A 120 -7.71 1.14 -16.69
N LYS A 121 -7.57 0.71 -17.95
CA LYS A 121 -6.47 1.08 -18.87
C LYS A 121 -6.42 2.58 -19.19
N ASP A 122 -7.44 3.34 -18.80
CA ASP A 122 -7.54 4.77 -19.04
C ASP A 122 -7.10 5.54 -17.79
N TRP A 123 -5.78 5.60 -17.54
CA TRP A 123 -5.22 6.54 -16.57
C TRP A 123 -5.47 7.98 -17.08
N GLY A 124 -6.57 8.58 -16.62
CA GLY A 124 -7.09 9.86 -17.14
C GLY A 124 -8.42 9.77 -17.92
N GLY A 125 -9.07 8.60 -17.97
CA GLY A 125 -10.39 8.39 -18.60
C GLY A 125 -11.58 9.04 -17.87
N GLY A 126 -11.33 9.69 -16.74
CA GLY A 126 -12.34 10.37 -15.94
C GLY A 126 -13.04 9.49 -14.90
N GLU A 127 -12.64 8.22 -14.77
CA GLU A 127 -13.12 7.29 -13.74
C GLU A 127 -12.93 7.87 -12.33
N ASP A 128 -11.82 8.56 -12.11
CA ASP A 128 -11.48 9.23 -10.86
C ASP A 128 -12.52 10.27 -10.41
N LYS A 129 -13.30 10.80 -11.37
CA LYS A 129 -14.37 11.78 -11.16
C LYS A 129 -15.76 11.16 -11.07
N LEU A 130 -15.93 9.88 -11.39
CA LEU A 130 -17.20 9.19 -11.20
C LEU A 130 -17.47 9.05 -9.70
N SER A 131 -18.75 9.09 -9.31
CA SER A 131 -19.14 8.60 -7.99
C SER A 131 -18.97 7.09 -7.92
N VAL A 132 -18.80 6.54 -6.72
CA VAL A 132 -18.74 5.08 -6.51
C VAL A 132 -19.98 4.40 -7.09
N ALA A 133 -21.19 4.97 -6.88
CA ALA A 133 -22.42 4.42 -7.45
C ALA A 133 -22.37 4.31 -8.99
N LYS A 134 -21.95 5.38 -9.68
CA LYS A 134 -21.82 5.38 -11.15
C LYS A 134 -20.71 4.46 -11.64
N TYR A 135 -19.63 4.35 -10.88
CA TYR A 135 -18.55 3.43 -11.20
C TYR A 135 -19.04 1.97 -11.11
N LEU A 136 -19.78 1.63 -10.04
CA LEU A 136 -20.37 0.30 -9.88
C LEU A 136 -21.40 0.00 -10.98
N GLU A 137 -22.24 0.95 -11.36
CA GLU A 137 -23.15 0.83 -12.51
C GLU A 137 -22.40 0.54 -13.82
N LYS A 138 -21.27 1.23 -14.05
CA LYS A 138 -20.45 1.06 -15.26
C LYS A 138 -19.79 -0.32 -15.35
N TYR A 139 -19.21 -0.80 -14.26
CA TYR A 139 -18.36 -2.00 -14.26
C TYR A 139 -19.06 -3.27 -13.76
N PHE A 140 -20.20 -3.14 -13.10
CA PHE A 140 -20.98 -4.24 -12.55
C PHE A 140 -22.49 -4.05 -12.81
N PRO A 141 -22.91 -3.89 -14.08
CA PRO A 141 -24.29 -3.48 -14.41
C PRO A 141 -25.37 -4.46 -13.94
N ASP A 142 -25.04 -5.74 -13.77
CA ASP A 142 -26.01 -6.77 -13.40
C ASP A 142 -26.35 -6.77 -11.89
N ASP A 143 -25.44 -6.32 -11.03
CA ASP A 143 -25.59 -6.38 -9.56
C ASP A 143 -25.21 -5.06 -8.85
N HIS A 144 -25.05 -3.95 -9.59
CA HIS A 144 -24.62 -2.66 -9.02
C HIS A 144 -25.49 -2.18 -7.85
N THR A 145 -26.81 -2.39 -7.90
CA THR A 145 -27.73 -1.97 -6.83
C THR A 145 -27.45 -2.73 -5.52
N GLU A 146 -27.14 -4.02 -5.61
CA GLU A 146 -26.76 -4.84 -4.46
C GLU A 146 -25.40 -4.37 -3.91
N ARG A 147 -24.41 -4.17 -4.78
CA ARG A 147 -23.08 -3.68 -4.40
C ARG A 147 -23.14 -2.32 -3.72
N VAL A 148 -23.97 -1.40 -4.20
CA VAL A 148 -24.22 -0.10 -3.54
C VAL A 148 -24.83 -0.33 -2.15
N GLY A 149 -25.76 -1.27 -2.00
CA GLY A 149 -26.31 -1.64 -0.69
C GLY A 149 -25.25 -2.15 0.30
N VAL A 150 -24.36 -3.03 -0.16
CA VAL A 150 -23.23 -3.53 0.65
C VAL A 150 -22.26 -2.39 0.99
N TYR A 151 -21.97 -1.51 0.03
CA TYR A 151 -21.10 -0.34 0.23
C TYR A 151 -21.65 0.60 1.32
N VAL A 152 -22.94 0.92 1.25
CA VAL A 152 -23.64 1.73 2.26
C VAL A 152 -23.68 1.03 3.62
N SER A 153 -23.81 -0.30 3.65
CA SER A 153 -23.80 -1.07 4.92
C SER A 153 -22.48 -0.97 5.70
N MET A 154 -21.38 -0.60 5.03
CA MET A 154 -20.09 -0.30 5.68
C MET A 154 -20.01 1.14 6.20
N GLY A 155 -21.06 1.95 6.04
CA GLY A 155 -21.07 3.37 6.41
C GLY A 155 -20.35 4.28 5.41
N LEU A 156 -20.17 3.82 4.17
CA LEU A 156 -19.49 4.59 3.12
C LEU A 156 -20.49 5.35 2.25
N ASP A 157 -20.10 6.53 1.78
CA ASP A 157 -20.91 7.42 0.94
C ASP A 157 -20.81 7.04 -0.54
N PRO A 158 -21.86 6.49 -1.17
CA PRO A 158 -21.81 6.05 -2.57
C PRO A 158 -21.67 7.20 -3.56
N GLU A 159 -21.92 8.45 -3.13
CA GLU A 159 -21.74 9.65 -3.96
C GLU A 159 -20.30 10.19 -3.90
N MET A 160 -19.42 9.61 -3.07
CA MET A 160 -18.02 10.00 -3.08
C MET A 160 -17.37 9.70 -4.44
N VAL A 161 -16.46 10.56 -4.86
CA VAL A 161 -15.71 10.34 -6.10
C VAL A 161 -14.73 9.19 -5.94
N MET A 162 -14.52 8.42 -7.02
CA MET A 162 -13.63 7.26 -7.02
C MET A 162 -12.21 7.59 -6.60
N ARG A 163 -11.70 8.80 -6.91
CA ARG A 163 -10.39 9.23 -6.41
C ARG A 163 -10.32 9.16 -4.88
N LYS A 164 -11.33 9.70 -4.20
CA LYS A 164 -11.42 9.69 -2.74
C LYS A 164 -11.56 8.26 -2.22
N PHE A 165 -12.40 7.44 -2.84
CA PHE A 165 -12.52 6.02 -2.51
C PHE A 165 -11.18 5.30 -2.60
N TRP A 166 -10.47 5.45 -3.72
CA TRP A 166 -9.16 4.85 -3.89
C TRP A 166 -8.20 5.32 -2.80
N ASP A 167 -8.16 6.61 -2.48
CA ASP A 167 -7.28 7.15 -1.44
C ASP A 167 -7.57 6.60 -0.02
N MET A 168 -8.77 6.06 0.25
CA MET A 168 -9.12 5.51 1.57
C MET A 168 -8.29 4.30 1.98
N HIS A 169 -7.71 3.54 1.04
CA HIS A 169 -6.97 2.34 1.41
C HIS A 169 -5.72 2.64 2.24
N ALA A 170 -5.11 3.83 2.13
CA ALA A 170 -3.99 4.19 3.00
C ALA A 170 -4.42 4.25 4.48
N GLU A 171 -5.63 4.76 4.74
CA GLU A 171 -6.22 4.77 6.08
C GLU A 171 -6.65 3.38 6.54
N TRP A 172 -7.27 2.59 5.65
CA TRP A 172 -7.60 1.21 5.99
C TRP A 172 -6.35 0.36 6.25
N THR A 173 -5.27 0.56 5.49
CA THR A 173 -3.96 -0.07 5.74
C THR A 173 -3.52 0.21 7.17
N LEU A 174 -3.47 1.50 7.59
CA LEU A 174 -3.12 1.88 8.97
C LEU A 174 -3.98 1.14 9.99
N GLN A 175 -5.30 1.15 9.82
CA GLN A 175 -6.25 0.56 10.76
C GLN A 175 -6.12 -0.96 10.84
N ILE A 176 -5.87 -1.64 9.71
CA ILE A 176 -5.79 -3.10 9.61
C ILE A 176 -4.55 -3.65 10.32
N ILE A 177 -3.38 -3.00 10.18
CA ILE A 177 -2.09 -3.55 10.62
C ILE A 177 -1.57 -2.97 11.94
N SER A 178 -2.17 -1.89 12.45
CA SER A 178 -1.75 -1.26 13.71
C SER A 178 -1.94 -2.18 14.92
N GLY A 179 -0.84 -2.65 15.51
CA GLY A 179 -0.81 -3.42 16.76
C GLY A 179 -1.03 -4.94 16.60
N ASP A 180 -0.99 -5.45 15.37
CA ASP A 180 -1.48 -6.80 15.03
C ASP A 180 -0.38 -7.73 14.48
N GLY A 181 0.83 -7.62 15.04
CA GLY A 181 1.98 -8.49 14.68
C GLY A 181 2.90 -7.94 13.58
N VAL A 182 2.57 -6.78 13.01
CA VAL A 182 3.44 -6.02 12.09
C VAL A 182 4.31 -5.04 12.90
N PRO A 183 5.64 -4.95 12.65
CA PRO A 183 6.51 -3.99 13.33
C PRO A 183 6.02 -2.55 13.17
N ALA A 184 6.08 -1.76 14.25
CA ALA A 184 5.46 -0.43 14.30
C ALA A 184 6.06 0.55 13.27
N GLU A 185 7.37 0.46 13.02
CA GLU A 185 8.06 1.22 11.98
C GLU A 185 7.53 0.88 10.58
N ALA A 186 7.23 -0.40 10.33
CA ALA A 186 6.68 -0.82 9.04
C ALA A 186 5.21 -0.43 8.89
N VAL A 187 4.46 -0.31 9.98
CA VAL A 187 3.06 0.17 9.95
C VAL A 187 2.98 1.58 9.39
N VAL A 188 3.79 2.51 9.91
CA VAL A 188 3.77 3.90 9.43
C VAL A 188 4.30 4.01 8.01
N ALA A 189 5.29 3.19 7.65
CA ALA A 189 5.81 3.15 6.29
C ALA A 189 4.78 2.64 5.28
N ALA A 190 4.06 1.56 5.61
CA ALA A 190 2.95 1.06 4.81
C ALA A 190 1.82 2.09 4.71
N ALA A 191 1.40 2.71 5.81
CA ALA A 191 0.28 3.66 5.82
C ALA A 191 0.58 4.99 5.10
N SER A 192 1.85 5.41 5.05
CA SER A 192 2.26 6.70 4.48
C SER A 192 2.67 6.64 3.01
N HIS A 193 2.54 5.50 2.32
CA HIS A 193 3.01 5.34 0.93
C HIS A 193 2.37 6.31 -0.08
N HIS A 194 1.20 6.89 0.23
CA HIS A 194 0.56 7.94 -0.57
C HIS A 194 0.77 9.37 -0.04
N PHE A 195 1.70 9.59 0.90
CA PHE A 195 1.91 10.90 1.50
C PHE A 195 2.37 11.95 0.48
N ILE A 196 3.14 11.55 -0.55
CA ILE A 196 3.51 12.45 -1.66
C ILE A 196 2.31 12.89 -2.52
N GLN A 197 1.16 12.23 -2.37
CA GLN A 197 -0.10 12.57 -3.01
C GLN A 197 -1.01 13.40 -2.10
N GLY A 198 -0.53 13.78 -0.90
CA GLY A 198 -1.28 14.56 0.09
C GLY A 198 -2.16 13.72 1.01
N ILE A 199 -2.05 12.39 0.97
CA ILE A 199 -2.84 11.49 1.83
C ILE A 199 -2.09 11.22 3.13
N ASN A 200 -2.64 11.68 4.25
CA ASN A 200 -2.04 11.54 5.58
C ASN A 200 -3.06 10.85 6.53
N PRO A 201 -3.12 9.51 6.52
CA PRO A 201 -4.08 8.75 7.31
C PRO A 201 -4.09 9.16 8.77
N GLU A 202 -5.27 9.53 9.30
CA GLU A 202 -5.45 9.96 10.69
C GLU A 202 -4.46 11.04 11.18
N GLY A 203 -3.84 11.80 10.27
CA GLY A 203 -2.80 12.77 10.62
C GLY A 203 -1.56 12.16 11.27
N ILE A 204 -1.14 10.94 10.87
CA ILE A 204 0.03 10.25 11.44
C ILE A 204 1.33 11.03 11.29
N ILE A 205 1.43 11.96 10.34
CA ILE A 205 2.58 12.86 10.17
C ILE A 205 2.15 14.30 10.47
N ALA A 206 2.80 14.94 11.44
CA ALA A 206 2.57 16.32 11.81
C ALA A 206 3.20 17.30 10.79
N ALA A 207 2.85 18.58 10.89
CA ALA A 207 3.37 19.63 10.01
C ALA A 207 4.90 19.80 10.08
N ASP A 208 5.53 19.40 11.18
CA ASP A 208 6.99 19.40 11.36
C ASP A 208 7.67 18.11 10.86
N GLY A 209 6.91 17.20 10.24
CA GLY A 209 7.37 15.92 9.72
C GLY A 209 7.50 14.81 10.77
N ARG A 210 7.25 15.09 12.06
CA ARG A 210 7.28 14.08 13.12
C ARG A 210 6.03 13.21 13.11
N PHE A 211 6.15 11.98 13.59
CA PHE A 211 4.97 11.15 13.77
C PHE A 211 4.15 11.58 14.99
N THR A 212 2.83 11.57 14.85
CA THR A 212 1.88 11.95 15.92
C THR A 212 1.54 10.79 16.86
N LYS A 213 1.96 9.57 16.50
CA LYS A 213 1.79 8.34 17.28
C LYS A 213 3.12 7.63 17.46
N TYR A 214 3.18 6.68 18.38
CA TYR A 214 4.37 5.85 18.58
C TYR A 214 4.45 4.77 17.50
N PHE A 215 5.48 4.86 16.66
CA PHE A 215 5.79 3.88 15.62
C PHE A 215 7.17 3.24 15.84
N GLY A 216 7.43 2.87 17.10
CA GLY A 216 8.72 2.30 17.49
C GLY A 216 9.81 3.36 17.56
N GLU A 217 10.98 3.03 17.04
CA GLU A 217 12.15 3.93 17.07
C GLU A 217 12.13 4.98 15.94
N ASN A 218 11.23 4.87 14.96
CA ASN A 218 11.05 5.90 13.95
C ASN A 218 10.25 7.08 14.54
N LEU A 219 10.84 8.28 14.49
CA LEU A 219 10.28 9.49 15.11
C LEU A 219 9.66 10.47 14.09
N SER A 220 9.97 10.32 12.82
CA SER A 220 9.60 11.23 11.74
C SER A 220 9.54 10.52 10.39
N PHE A 221 8.81 11.12 9.45
CA PHE A 221 8.77 10.69 8.07
C PHE A 221 10.15 10.92 7.41
N ASP A 222 10.84 9.83 7.08
CA ASP A 222 12.23 9.88 6.66
C ASP A 222 12.47 8.93 5.47
N ARG A 223 13.73 8.63 5.20
CA ARG A 223 14.22 7.87 4.06
C ARG A 223 13.45 6.55 3.81
N PRO A 224 13.11 5.71 4.80
CA PRO A 224 12.33 4.49 4.56
C PRO A 224 10.94 4.78 3.98
N GLU A 225 10.18 5.66 4.61
CA GLU A 225 8.82 6.00 4.18
C GLU A 225 8.83 6.71 2.81
N LYS A 226 9.83 7.57 2.58
CA LYS A 226 10.06 8.22 1.28
C LYS A 226 10.33 7.21 0.17
N LEU A 227 11.15 6.18 0.42
CA LEU A 227 11.45 5.17 -0.60
C LEU A 227 10.19 4.39 -0.99
N ILE A 228 9.36 3.99 -0.03
CA ILE A 228 8.09 3.31 -0.36
C ILE A 228 7.20 4.19 -1.25
N CYS A 229 7.08 5.50 -0.94
CA CYS A 229 6.33 6.43 -1.79
C CYS A 229 6.90 6.52 -3.22
N VAL A 230 8.23 6.54 -3.36
CA VAL A 230 8.93 6.58 -4.65
C VAL A 230 8.64 5.30 -5.44
N LEU A 231 8.72 4.14 -4.79
CA LEU A 231 8.49 2.84 -5.41
C LEU A 231 7.04 2.68 -5.88
N ASP A 232 6.06 3.01 -5.03
CA ASP A 232 4.62 2.96 -5.37
C ASP A 232 4.30 3.80 -6.60
N VAL A 233 4.74 5.07 -6.61
CA VAL A 233 4.42 5.96 -7.72
C VAL A 233 5.21 5.65 -8.98
N TYR A 234 6.46 5.20 -8.84
CA TYR A 234 7.24 4.72 -9.98
C TYR A 234 6.55 3.52 -10.66
N ASP A 235 6.15 2.51 -9.89
CA ASP A 235 5.44 1.34 -10.44
C ASP A 235 4.10 1.76 -11.07
N ALA A 236 3.33 2.63 -10.41
CA ALA A 236 2.10 3.18 -10.95
C ALA A 236 2.28 3.80 -12.34
N PHE A 237 3.34 4.60 -12.53
CA PHE A 237 3.65 5.20 -13.83
C PHE A 237 4.07 4.18 -14.89
N ARG A 238 4.87 3.18 -14.51
CA ARG A 238 5.34 2.14 -15.43
C ARG A 238 4.21 1.21 -15.86
N ARG A 239 3.42 0.71 -14.90
CA ARG A 239 2.41 -0.33 -15.12
C ARG A 239 1.10 0.25 -15.64
N ARG A 240 0.53 1.22 -14.93
CA ARG A 240 -0.80 1.79 -15.23
C ARG A 240 -0.72 2.97 -16.20
N GLY A 241 0.34 3.77 -16.07
CA GLY A 241 0.61 4.89 -16.98
C GLY A 241 1.30 4.50 -18.29
N HIS A 242 1.75 3.24 -18.42
CA HIS A 242 2.51 2.72 -19.56
C HIS A 242 3.72 3.58 -19.96
N MET A 243 4.27 4.33 -19.00
CA MET A 243 5.43 5.20 -19.22
C MET A 243 6.68 4.36 -19.39
N THR A 244 7.64 4.79 -20.23
CA THR A 244 9.01 4.26 -20.21
C THR A 244 9.69 4.55 -18.87
N HIS A 245 10.85 3.94 -18.61
CA HIS A 245 11.62 4.23 -17.39
C HIS A 245 11.94 5.73 -17.29
N GLU A 246 12.46 6.31 -18.37
CA GLU A 246 12.84 7.73 -18.44
C GLU A 246 11.62 8.64 -18.22
N GLN A 247 10.48 8.29 -18.83
CA GLN A 247 9.24 9.03 -18.65
C GLN A 247 8.75 8.96 -17.19
N ALA A 248 8.82 7.79 -16.56
CA ALA A 248 8.42 7.60 -15.17
C ALA A 248 9.33 8.40 -14.21
N ILE A 249 10.65 8.41 -14.42
CA ILE A 249 11.59 9.21 -13.63
C ILE A 249 11.30 10.71 -13.77
N VAL A 250 11.07 11.21 -14.99
CA VAL A 250 10.72 12.61 -15.23
C VAL A 250 9.38 12.96 -14.58
N ALA A 251 8.37 12.10 -14.71
CA ALA A 251 7.07 12.30 -14.11
C ALA A 251 7.14 12.32 -12.57
N LEU A 252 7.99 11.46 -11.98
CA LEU A 252 8.19 11.38 -10.54
C LEU A 252 8.86 12.64 -9.99
N ARG A 253 9.93 13.12 -10.64
CA ARG A 253 10.55 14.41 -10.27
C ARG A 253 9.54 15.55 -10.33
N LYS A 254 8.81 15.65 -11.43
CA LYS A 254 7.76 16.67 -11.59
C LYS A 254 6.70 16.57 -10.48
N LYS A 255 6.32 15.37 -10.07
CA LYS A 255 5.34 15.16 -8.99
C LYS A 255 5.87 15.68 -7.64
N ILE A 256 7.14 15.42 -7.32
CA ILE A 256 7.78 15.95 -6.11
C ILE A 256 7.92 17.48 -6.20
N ASP A 257 8.42 18.00 -7.31
CA ASP A 257 8.65 19.45 -7.50
C ASP A 257 7.37 20.29 -7.46
N SER A 258 6.26 19.71 -7.91
CA SER A 258 4.93 20.35 -7.86
C SER A 258 4.19 20.14 -6.55
N SER A 259 4.71 19.31 -5.63
CA SER A 259 4.13 19.13 -4.30
C SER A 259 4.34 20.37 -3.45
N THR A 260 3.27 20.85 -2.81
CA THR A 260 3.35 21.95 -1.85
C THR A 260 4.21 21.62 -0.62
N SER A 261 4.30 20.34 -0.26
CA SER A 261 5.04 19.87 0.93
C SER A 261 6.45 19.39 0.62
N PHE A 262 6.76 19.01 -0.63
CA PHE A 262 8.01 18.33 -0.98
C PHE A 262 8.78 18.98 -2.12
N SER A 263 8.38 20.17 -2.59
CA SER A 263 9.11 20.89 -3.63
C SER A 263 10.57 21.10 -3.23
N GLY A 264 11.50 20.54 -4.00
CA GLY A 264 12.94 20.59 -3.71
C GLY A 264 13.42 19.72 -2.55
N ASP A 265 12.62 18.74 -2.08
CA ASP A 265 13.06 17.78 -1.06
C ASP A 265 14.20 16.91 -1.62
N LYS A 266 15.42 17.18 -1.15
CA LYS A 266 16.63 16.49 -1.59
C LYS A 266 16.58 14.99 -1.35
N GLY A 267 15.98 14.54 -0.25
CA GLY A 267 15.88 13.12 0.07
C GLY A 267 15.03 12.37 -0.96
N PHE A 268 13.92 12.98 -1.42
CA PHE A 268 13.17 12.40 -2.53
C PHE A 268 13.97 12.36 -3.83
N HIS A 269 14.66 13.44 -4.20
CA HIS A 269 15.47 13.46 -5.43
C HIS A 269 16.59 12.43 -5.42
N GLU A 270 17.28 12.26 -4.29
CA GLU A 270 18.35 11.26 -4.14
C GLU A 270 17.81 9.82 -4.26
N LEU A 271 16.63 9.54 -3.70
CA LEU A 271 15.98 8.24 -3.85
C LEU A 271 15.51 7.99 -5.29
N ILE A 272 15.00 9.02 -5.98
CA ILE A 272 14.66 8.94 -7.40
C ILE A 272 15.91 8.67 -8.24
N ASP A 273 17.03 9.34 -7.95
CA ASP A 273 18.32 9.09 -8.61
C ASP A 273 18.77 7.63 -8.41
N ALA A 274 18.65 7.10 -7.19
CA ALA A 274 18.99 5.71 -6.91
C ALA A 274 18.10 4.73 -7.71
N VAL A 275 16.79 4.97 -7.77
CA VAL A 275 15.88 4.16 -8.61
C VAL A 275 16.23 4.28 -10.09
N ASP A 276 16.58 5.47 -10.58
CA ASP A 276 17.04 5.70 -11.95
C ASP A 276 18.30 4.87 -12.26
N PHE A 277 19.33 4.94 -11.40
CA PHE A 277 20.57 4.17 -11.61
C PHE A 277 20.37 2.66 -11.60
N THR A 278 19.46 2.14 -10.77
CA THR A 278 19.23 0.69 -10.63
C THR A 278 18.41 0.07 -11.76
N ASN A 279 17.62 0.85 -12.49
CA ASN A 279 16.64 0.35 -13.48
C ASN A 279 16.93 0.75 -14.93
N ARG A 280 18.11 1.31 -15.23
CA ARG A 280 18.52 1.64 -16.61
C ARG A 280 18.95 0.45 -17.46
N GLN A 281 19.05 -0.76 -16.88
CA GLN A 281 19.52 -1.97 -17.58
C GLN A 281 18.37 -2.83 -18.12
#